data_AF-A0A1E4ZQV1-F1
#
_entry.id   AF-A0A1E4ZQV1-F1
#
_cell.length_a   1.000
_cell.length_b   1.000
_cell.length_c   1.000
_cell.angle_alpha   90.00
_cell.angle_beta   90.00
_cell.angle_gamma   90.00
#
_symmetry.space_group_name_H-M   'P 1'
#
loop_
_entity.id
_entity.type
_entity.pdbx_description
1 polymer ?
#
loop_
_entity_poly.entity_id
_entity_poly.type
_entity_poly.pdbx_seq_one_letter_code
_entity_poly.pdbx_strand_id
1 'polypeptide(L)'
;MDDINDAFPTDPSETTDTDSDGTGNNADTDDDNDGQSDVDEIACGSDPLQFSSLSTDTDGDRMPDCRDSDDDNDGVADSADAFPLNADETTDTDGDGIGNNADMDDDNDGQSDETEIECGADPLDASSVCVSAAALTCDGYELTEVSAGVYEAAGLSGNVIVGTAEADVLEGSSGVDLIVGRRGADVIRGRGGEDVICAGAGKDTVEGNGGDDRIRGGAGADDIAGGNGNDTVYGGSGADVLKGNSGNDTMAGGRGNDEIRGGKNQDVLSGGKGDDELYGGSGNDTLKGGNGEDYCEGGSGSGDSISSCEGASAP
;
A
#
# COMPACT_ATOMS: atom_id res chain seq x y z
N MET A 1 -14.22 -16.19 -73.62
CA MET A 1 -12.79 -15.88 -73.76
C MET A 1 -12.20 -16.88 -74.74
N ASP A 2 -10.97 -16.68 -75.23
CA ASP A 2 -10.25 -17.69 -76.02
C ASP A 2 -9.61 -18.66 -75.00
N ASP A 3 -9.81 -19.98 -75.13
CA ASP A 3 -9.45 -21.00 -74.10
C ASP A 3 -7.95 -21.02 -73.72
N ILE A 4 -7.10 -20.27 -74.41
CA ILE A 4 -5.64 -20.29 -74.23
C ILE A 4 -5.17 -19.50 -73.01
N ASN A 5 -6.00 -18.60 -72.48
CA ASN A 5 -5.69 -17.73 -71.33
C ASN A 5 -6.73 -17.88 -70.20
N ASP A 6 -7.55 -18.92 -70.27
CA ASP A 6 -8.56 -19.25 -69.27
C ASP A 6 -7.93 -20.22 -68.26
N ALA A 7 -7.88 -19.84 -66.98
CA ALA A 7 -7.32 -20.70 -65.93
C ALA A 7 -8.18 -21.97 -65.72
N PHE A 8 -9.49 -21.89 -66.02
CA PHE A 8 -10.43 -23.00 -65.87
C PHE A 8 -11.26 -23.23 -67.14
N PRO A 9 -10.65 -23.70 -68.25
CA PRO A 9 -11.34 -23.82 -69.56
C PRO A 9 -12.55 -24.77 -69.60
N THR A 10 -12.76 -25.55 -68.54
CA THR A 10 -13.90 -26.48 -68.41
C THR A 10 -15.00 -26.00 -67.46
N ASP A 11 -14.75 -24.93 -66.70
CA ASP A 11 -15.72 -24.32 -65.79
C ASP A 11 -16.17 -22.96 -66.36
N PRO A 12 -17.35 -22.87 -66.99
CA PRO A 12 -17.81 -21.62 -67.59
C PRO A 12 -18.17 -20.53 -66.56
N SER A 13 -18.20 -20.86 -65.26
CA SER A 13 -18.42 -19.88 -64.18
C SER A 13 -17.14 -19.17 -63.77
N GLU A 14 -15.98 -19.72 -64.11
CA GLU A 14 -14.70 -19.34 -63.55
C GLU A 14 -13.66 -19.12 -64.66
N THR A 15 -12.90 -18.03 -64.57
CA THR A 15 -11.88 -17.72 -65.57
C THR A 15 -10.58 -17.18 -64.97
N THR A 16 -10.55 -16.92 -63.66
CA THR A 16 -9.44 -16.27 -62.97
C THR A 16 -8.93 -17.15 -61.83
N ASP A 17 -7.62 -17.14 -61.64
CA ASP A 17 -6.88 -17.79 -60.57
C ASP A 17 -5.77 -16.80 -60.18
N THR A 18 -6.05 -15.91 -59.22
CA THR A 18 -5.17 -14.76 -58.94
C THR A 18 -3.85 -15.20 -58.30
N ASP A 19 -3.86 -16.16 -57.40
CA ASP A 19 -2.68 -16.67 -56.70
C ASP A 19 -2.03 -17.90 -57.38
N SER A 20 -2.72 -18.50 -58.36
CA SER A 20 -2.29 -19.68 -59.11
C SER A 20 -2.17 -20.96 -58.27
N ASP A 21 -3.01 -21.15 -57.23
CA ASP A 21 -3.03 -22.37 -56.42
C ASP A 21 -3.87 -23.51 -57.03
N GLY A 22 -4.67 -23.21 -58.06
CA GLY A 22 -5.56 -24.14 -58.75
C GLY A 22 -7.01 -24.12 -58.27
N THR A 23 -7.37 -23.20 -57.38
CA THR A 23 -8.73 -22.80 -57.02
C THR A 23 -9.04 -21.48 -57.74
N GLY A 24 -10.23 -21.36 -58.32
CA GLY A 24 -10.58 -20.14 -59.03
C GLY A 24 -11.30 -19.16 -58.12
N ASN A 25 -11.20 -17.87 -58.44
CA ASN A 25 -11.59 -16.80 -57.53
C ASN A 25 -13.04 -16.83 -57.02
N ASN A 26 -14.00 -17.41 -57.77
CA ASN A 26 -15.38 -17.53 -57.27
C ASN A 26 -15.55 -18.64 -56.20
N ALA A 27 -14.57 -19.52 -56.06
CA ALA A 27 -14.57 -20.65 -55.13
C ALA A 27 -13.44 -20.56 -54.09
N ASP A 28 -12.40 -19.77 -54.37
CA ASP A 28 -11.41 -19.40 -53.38
C ASP A 28 -12.01 -18.47 -52.32
N THR A 29 -11.40 -18.45 -51.15
CA THR A 29 -11.76 -17.56 -50.05
C THR A 29 -10.63 -16.60 -49.68
N ASP A 30 -9.47 -16.74 -50.33
CA ASP A 30 -8.26 -15.92 -50.18
C ASP A 30 -7.62 -15.85 -51.60
N ASP A 31 -8.17 -14.98 -52.43
CA ASP A 31 -7.89 -14.91 -53.87
C ASP A 31 -6.41 -14.60 -54.19
N ASP A 32 -5.66 -13.96 -53.29
CA ASP A 32 -4.27 -13.56 -53.50
C ASP A 32 -3.25 -14.25 -52.57
N ASN A 33 -3.72 -15.08 -51.63
CA ASN A 33 -2.95 -15.93 -50.72
C ASN A 33 -2.03 -15.16 -49.78
N ASP A 34 -2.47 -13.99 -49.33
CA ASP A 34 -1.78 -13.19 -48.33
C ASP A 34 -2.11 -13.61 -46.89
N GLY A 35 -3.08 -14.52 -46.73
CA GLY A 35 -3.51 -15.10 -45.47
C GLY A 35 -4.72 -14.42 -44.85
N GLN A 36 -5.30 -13.40 -45.50
CA GLN A 36 -6.60 -12.82 -45.15
C GLN A 36 -7.70 -13.36 -46.06
N SER A 37 -8.92 -13.46 -45.56
CA SER A 37 -10.04 -13.91 -46.39
C SER A 37 -10.65 -12.75 -47.18
N ASP A 38 -11.13 -13.00 -48.40
CA ASP A 38 -11.77 -11.97 -49.23
C ASP A 38 -12.94 -11.29 -48.48
N VAL A 39 -13.63 -12.06 -47.62
CA VAL A 39 -14.77 -11.57 -46.82
C VAL A 39 -14.31 -10.55 -45.79
N ASP A 40 -13.17 -10.80 -45.15
CA ASP A 40 -12.63 -9.89 -44.14
C ASP A 40 -11.97 -8.70 -44.82
N GLU A 41 -11.26 -8.90 -45.93
CA GLU A 41 -10.68 -7.80 -46.69
C GLU A 41 -11.71 -6.83 -47.25
N ILE A 42 -12.79 -7.34 -47.85
CA ILE A 42 -13.91 -6.50 -48.32
C ILE A 42 -14.54 -5.75 -47.15
N ALA A 43 -14.66 -6.39 -45.97
CA ALA A 43 -15.22 -5.75 -44.79
C ALA A 43 -14.32 -4.63 -44.25
N CYS A 44 -13.01 -4.79 -44.37
CA CYS A 44 -11.98 -3.91 -43.83
C CYS A 44 -11.46 -2.88 -44.86
N GLY A 45 -11.85 -3.03 -46.12
CA GLY A 45 -11.51 -2.12 -47.21
C GLY A 45 -10.18 -2.40 -47.90
N SER A 46 -9.58 -3.57 -47.68
CA SER A 46 -8.47 -4.11 -48.48
C SER A 46 -8.95 -4.68 -49.81
N ASP A 47 -8.02 -4.94 -50.73
CA ASP A 47 -8.26 -5.46 -52.08
C ASP A 47 -7.91 -6.95 -52.15
N PRO A 48 -8.91 -7.86 -52.24
CA PRO A 48 -8.70 -9.32 -52.25
C PRO A 48 -7.85 -9.87 -53.39
N LEU A 49 -7.49 -9.02 -54.36
CA LEU A 49 -6.71 -9.41 -55.52
C LEU A 49 -5.26 -8.89 -55.47
N GLN A 50 -4.85 -8.28 -54.36
CA GLN A 50 -3.57 -7.63 -54.20
C GLN A 50 -2.87 -8.01 -52.89
N PHE A 51 -1.98 -8.99 -52.95
CA PHE A 51 -1.17 -9.52 -51.83
C PHE A 51 -0.50 -8.47 -50.91
N SER A 52 -0.28 -7.25 -51.39
CA SER A 52 0.29 -6.16 -50.58
C SER A 52 -0.74 -5.35 -49.79
N SER A 53 -2.02 -5.62 -49.97
CA SER A 53 -3.16 -4.87 -49.45
C SER A 53 -3.69 -5.50 -48.16
N LEU A 54 -2.82 -5.72 -47.18
CA LEU A 54 -3.22 -6.31 -45.90
C LEU A 54 -4.04 -5.31 -45.06
N SER A 55 -5.13 -5.80 -44.44
CA SER A 55 -5.73 -5.10 -43.31
C SER A 55 -4.90 -5.30 -42.03
N THR A 56 -5.07 -4.40 -41.06
CA THR A 56 -4.31 -4.43 -39.79
C THR A 56 -4.80 -5.59 -38.93
N ASP A 57 -3.86 -6.27 -38.29
CA ASP A 57 -4.04 -7.42 -37.41
C ASP A 57 -3.02 -7.21 -36.28
N THR A 58 -3.47 -6.62 -35.18
CA THR A 58 -2.63 -6.07 -34.12
C THR A 58 -2.04 -7.18 -33.24
N ASP A 59 -2.80 -8.23 -32.95
CA ASP A 59 -2.38 -9.37 -32.12
C ASP A 59 -1.77 -10.53 -32.92
N GLY A 60 -2.00 -10.57 -34.24
CA GLY A 60 -1.50 -11.61 -35.14
C GLY A 60 -2.29 -12.93 -35.10
N ASP A 61 -3.54 -12.94 -34.65
CA ASP A 61 -4.37 -14.14 -34.57
C ASP A 61 -5.04 -14.53 -35.91
N ARG A 62 -4.86 -13.68 -36.94
CA ARG A 62 -5.40 -13.77 -38.31
C ARG A 62 -6.84 -13.27 -38.44
N MET A 63 -7.36 -12.58 -37.45
CA MET A 63 -8.58 -11.80 -37.54
C MET A 63 -8.17 -10.32 -37.59
N PRO A 64 -8.56 -9.57 -38.62
CA PRO A 64 -8.15 -8.18 -38.69
C PRO A 64 -8.95 -7.30 -37.74
N ASP A 65 -8.33 -6.25 -37.20
CA ASP A 65 -8.86 -5.37 -36.13
C ASP A 65 -10.31 -4.90 -36.37
N CYS A 66 -10.62 -4.51 -37.60
CA CYS A 66 -11.96 -4.15 -38.07
C CYS A 66 -13.06 -5.22 -37.87
N ARG A 67 -12.67 -6.46 -37.60
CA ARG A 67 -13.51 -7.66 -37.46
C ARG A 67 -13.19 -8.45 -36.19
N ASP A 68 -12.12 -8.12 -35.50
CA ASP A 68 -11.85 -8.57 -34.15
C ASP A 68 -12.75 -7.81 -33.16
N SER A 69 -12.87 -8.38 -31.97
CA SER A 69 -13.53 -7.76 -30.83
C SER A 69 -12.57 -7.50 -29.68
N ASP A 70 -11.31 -7.89 -29.84
CA ASP A 70 -10.21 -7.83 -28.88
C ASP A 70 -8.91 -7.73 -29.70
N ASP A 71 -8.68 -6.57 -30.32
CA ASP A 71 -7.67 -6.37 -31.37
C ASP A 71 -6.22 -6.65 -30.88
N ASP A 72 -5.95 -6.59 -29.58
CA ASP A 72 -4.63 -6.82 -28.99
C ASP A 72 -4.53 -8.07 -28.09
N ASN A 73 -5.66 -8.74 -27.83
CA ASN A 73 -5.78 -10.04 -27.16
C ASN A 73 -5.25 -10.06 -25.73
N ASP A 74 -5.42 -8.96 -25.02
CA ASP A 74 -5.19 -8.91 -23.57
C ASP A 74 -6.36 -9.46 -22.73
N GLY A 75 -7.48 -9.75 -23.40
CA GLY A 75 -8.68 -10.33 -22.82
C GLY A 75 -9.76 -9.32 -22.45
N VAL A 76 -9.60 -8.04 -22.82
CA VAL A 76 -10.61 -7.00 -22.70
C VAL A 76 -11.09 -6.59 -24.09
N ALA A 77 -12.39 -6.77 -24.36
CA ALA A 77 -12.94 -6.44 -25.66
C ALA A 77 -12.87 -4.93 -25.97
N ASP A 78 -12.61 -4.53 -27.22
CA ASP A 78 -12.38 -3.13 -27.65
C ASP A 78 -13.45 -2.14 -27.16
N SER A 79 -14.70 -2.61 -27.05
CA SER A 79 -15.81 -1.79 -26.58
C SER A 79 -15.74 -1.38 -25.10
N ALA A 80 -14.91 -2.08 -24.33
CA ALA A 80 -14.65 -1.86 -22.91
C ALA A 80 -13.18 -1.48 -22.66
N ASP A 81 -12.35 -1.43 -23.70
CA ASP A 81 -10.94 -1.12 -23.64
C ASP A 81 -10.69 0.35 -23.99
N ALA A 82 -9.95 1.06 -23.13
CA ALA A 82 -9.56 2.44 -23.42
C ALA A 82 -8.44 2.54 -24.48
N PHE A 83 -7.64 1.49 -24.64
CA PHE A 83 -6.54 1.35 -25.58
C PHE A 83 -6.60 0.02 -26.35
N PRO A 84 -7.59 -0.19 -27.23
CA PRO A 84 -7.83 -1.48 -27.91
C PRO A 84 -6.68 -2.08 -28.72
N LEU A 85 -5.58 -1.37 -28.93
CA LEU A 85 -4.43 -1.81 -29.75
C LEU A 85 -3.15 -1.97 -28.92
N ASN A 86 -3.25 -1.97 -27.60
CA ASN A 86 -2.13 -2.00 -26.67
C ASN A 86 -2.38 -2.97 -25.51
N ALA A 87 -1.98 -4.23 -25.70
CA ALA A 87 -2.19 -5.32 -24.75
C ALA A 87 -1.58 -5.13 -23.34
N ASP A 88 -0.74 -4.10 -23.15
CA ASP A 88 -0.20 -3.74 -21.85
C ASP A 88 -1.08 -2.73 -21.11
N GLU A 89 -2.20 -2.28 -21.66
CA GLU A 89 -3.02 -1.20 -21.11
C GLU A 89 -4.49 -1.32 -21.51
N THR A 90 -5.38 -1.37 -20.51
CA THR A 90 -6.84 -1.52 -20.74
C THR A 90 -7.65 -0.36 -20.18
N THR A 91 -7.04 0.46 -19.31
CA THR A 91 -7.77 1.38 -18.43
C THR A 91 -7.20 2.79 -18.53
N ASP A 92 -8.11 3.76 -18.59
CA ASP A 92 -7.84 5.21 -18.54
C ASP A 92 -8.81 5.79 -17.50
N THR A 93 -8.36 5.90 -16.25
CA THR A 93 -9.24 6.25 -15.12
C THR A 93 -9.75 7.69 -15.22
N ASP A 94 -8.92 8.65 -15.65
CA ASP A 94 -9.28 10.07 -15.73
C ASP A 94 -9.75 10.53 -17.13
N GLY A 95 -9.48 9.72 -18.16
CA GLY A 95 -9.88 9.97 -19.54
C GLY A 95 -8.96 10.94 -20.30
N ASP A 96 -7.69 11.11 -19.91
CA ASP A 96 -6.76 12.03 -20.56
C ASP A 96 -6.07 11.43 -21.81
N GLY A 97 -6.20 10.12 -22.02
CA GLY A 97 -5.62 9.37 -23.13
C GLY A 97 -4.22 8.80 -22.87
N ILE A 98 -3.73 8.84 -21.63
CA ILE A 98 -2.61 8.06 -21.11
C ILE A 98 -3.22 6.97 -20.23
N GLY A 99 -2.82 5.72 -20.43
CA GLY A 99 -3.38 4.63 -19.62
C GLY A 99 -2.65 4.45 -18.31
N ASN A 100 -3.30 3.82 -17.35
CA ASN A 100 -2.86 3.79 -15.95
C ASN A 100 -1.47 3.18 -15.72
N ASN A 101 -0.98 2.26 -16.57
CA ASN A 101 0.40 1.75 -16.43
C ASN A 101 1.47 2.76 -16.88
N ALA A 102 1.08 3.79 -17.63
CA ALA A 102 1.96 4.84 -18.16
C ALA A 102 1.70 6.22 -17.55
N ASP A 103 0.52 6.45 -16.98
CA ASP A 103 0.20 7.67 -16.25
C ASP A 103 0.92 7.69 -14.89
N MET A 104 1.12 8.89 -14.36
CA MET A 104 1.69 9.13 -13.05
C MET A 104 0.67 9.75 -12.08
N ASP A 105 -0.54 10.06 -12.52
CA ASP A 105 -1.66 10.66 -11.77
C ASP A 105 -2.98 10.12 -12.35
N ASP A 106 -3.27 8.85 -12.06
CA ASP A 106 -4.33 8.04 -12.67
C ASP A 106 -5.74 8.67 -12.53
N ASP A 107 -5.99 9.47 -11.50
CA ASP A 107 -7.30 10.07 -11.24
C ASP A 107 -7.37 11.61 -11.41
N ASN A 108 -6.23 12.23 -11.72
CA ASN A 108 -6.06 13.64 -12.03
C ASN A 108 -6.56 14.57 -10.92
N ASP A 109 -6.39 14.16 -9.67
CA ASP A 109 -6.60 15.01 -8.50
C ASP A 109 -5.44 16.02 -8.28
N GLY A 110 -4.34 15.85 -9.01
CA GLY A 110 -3.13 16.65 -8.94
C GLY A 110 -2.06 16.10 -7.99
N GLN A 111 -2.19 14.85 -7.55
CA GLN A 111 -1.22 14.10 -6.78
C GLN A 111 -0.77 12.89 -7.57
N SER A 112 0.52 12.61 -7.57
CA SER A 112 0.99 11.46 -8.34
C SER A 112 0.63 10.15 -7.62
N ASP A 113 0.47 9.05 -8.37
CA ASP A 113 0.18 7.72 -7.80
C ASP A 113 1.24 7.33 -6.76
N GLU A 114 2.51 7.68 -7.01
CA GLU A 114 3.61 7.46 -6.05
C GLU A 114 3.34 8.17 -4.71
N THR A 115 2.82 9.40 -4.74
CA THR A 115 2.48 10.19 -3.55
C THR A 115 1.28 9.58 -2.83
N GLU A 116 0.30 9.12 -3.58
CA GLU A 116 -0.93 8.54 -3.05
C GLU A 116 -0.71 7.19 -2.41
N ILE A 117 0.07 6.32 -3.07
CA ILE A 117 0.55 5.06 -2.49
C ILE A 117 1.33 5.35 -1.19
N GLU A 118 2.19 6.37 -1.16
CA GLU A 118 2.98 6.74 0.03
C GLU A 118 2.08 7.14 1.21
N CYS A 119 1.00 7.89 0.95
CA CYS A 119 0.08 8.34 2.00
C CYS A 119 -1.06 7.34 2.29
N GLY A 120 -1.25 6.33 1.43
CA GLY A 120 -2.35 5.37 1.43
C GLY A 120 -3.70 5.95 1.00
N ALA A 121 -3.65 6.97 0.15
CA ALA A 121 -4.71 7.34 -0.76
C ALA A 121 -4.94 6.22 -1.80
N ASP A 122 -6.03 6.32 -2.54
CA ASP A 122 -6.38 5.37 -3.60
C ASP A 122 -6.12 6.09 -4.93
N PRO A 123 -5.08 5.69 -5.70
CA PRO A 123 -4.70 6.39 -6.94
C PRO A 123 -5.78 6.41 -8.02
N LEU A 124 -6.86 5.65 -7.84
CA LEU A 124 -7.97 5.55 -8.80
C LEU A 124 -9.22 6.31 -8.34
N ASP A 125 -9.17 7.05 -7.23
CA ASP A 125 -10.30 7.77 -6.66
C ASP A 125 -9.89 9.19 -6.25
N ALA A 126 -10.21 10.16 -7.12
CA ALA A 126 -9.87 11.57 -6.92
C ALA A 126 -10.46 12.22 -5.65
N SER A 127 -11.32 11.50 -4.90
CA SER A 127 -11.80 11.91 -3.58
C SER A 127 -10.96 11.39 -2.42
N SER A 128 -10.10 10.42 -2.68
CA SER A 128 -9.16 9.75 -1.78
C SER A 128 -7.84 10.52 -1.65
N VAL A 129 -7.88 11.84 -1.68
CA VAL A 129 -6.69 12.69 -1.72
C VAL A 129 -5.74 12.43 -0.54
N CYS A 130 -4.41 12.42 -0.76
CA CYS A 130 -3.51 12.64 0.37
C CYS A 130 -3.91 13.96 1.03
N VAL A 131 -4.13 13.91 2.34
CA VAL A 131 -4.42 15.11 3.10
C VAL A 131 -3.14 15.93 3.11
N SER A 132 -3.02 16.87 2.16
CA SER A 132 -1.86 17.74 1.91
C SER A 132 -1.05 17.94 3.17
N ALA A 133 0.06 17.22 3.31
CA ALA A 133 0.91 17.18 4.51
C ALA A 133 0.18 17.70 5.76
N ALA A 134 -0.82 16.99 6.27
CA ALA A 134 -1.30 17.26 7.61
C ALA A 134 -0.05 17.28 8.46
N ALA A 135 0.33 18.46 8.99
CA ALA A 135 1.65 18.70 9.55
C ALA A 135 2.05 17.48 10.35
N LEU A 136 3.12 16.78 9.92
CA LEU A 136 3.50 15.54 10.58
C LEU A 136 3.66 15.92 12.05
N THR A 137 2.85 15.31 12.91
CA THR A 137 2.84 15.67 14.33
C THR A 137 3.22 14.47 15.16
N CYS A 138 4.05 14.71 16.16
CA CYS A 138 4.38 13.70 17.14
C CYS A 138 4.35 14.34 18.53
N ASP A 139 3.46 13.84 19.38
CA ASP A 139 3.21 14.35 20.73
C ASP A 139 3.06 15.89 20.84
N GLY A 140 2.46 16.51 19.81
CA GLY A 140 2.24 17.96 19.76
C GLY A 140 3.38 18.78 19.15
N TYR A 141 4.48 18.14 18.74
CA TYR A 141 5.48 18.76 17.88
C TYR A 141 4.98 18.77 16.44
N GLU A 142 4.87 19.95 15.83
CA GLU A 142 4.64 20.08 14.39
C GLU A 142 5.98 20.02 13.65
N LEU A 143 6.10 19.07 12.72
CA LEU A 143 7.28 18.88 11.89
C LEU A 143 7.13 19.63 10.57
N THR A 144 8.17 20.38 10.21
CA THR A 144 8.27 21.07 8.92
C THR A 144 9.38 20.45 8.11
N GLU A 145 9.06 19.96 6.92
CA GLU A 145 10.08 19.52 5.98
C GLU A 145 10.79 20.73 5.38
N VAL A 146 12.11 20.82 5.60
CA VAL A 146 12.94 21.94 5.14
C VAL A 146 13.73 21.62 3.86
N SER A 147 13.90 20.33 3.59
CA SER A 147 14.35 19.76 2.32
C SER A 147 13.92 18.29 2.26
N ALA A 148 13.90 17.68 1.07
CA ALA A 148 13.48 16.29 0.89
C ALA A 148 14.01 15.33 1.98
N GLY A 149 13.11 14.78 2.78
CA GLY A 149 13.40 13.85 3.89
C GLY A 149 14.09 14.46 5.11
N VAL A 150 14.20 15.78 5.21
CA VAL A 150 14.81 16.51 6.32
C VAL A 150 13.77 17.37 7.01
N TYR A 151 13.52 17.07 8.28
CA TYR A 151 12.48 17.70 9.07
C TYR A 151 13.08 18.49 10.24
N GLU A 152 12.39 19.56 10.61
CA GLU A 152 12.69 20.37 11.78
C GLU A 152 11.44 20.46 12.66
N ALA A 153 11.64 20.49 13.98
CA ALA A 153 10.56 20.64 14.96
C ALA A 153 10.85 21.84 15.87
N ALA A 154 9.96 22.82 15.85
CA ALA A 154 10.15 24.03 16.65
C ALA A 154 10.16 23.70 18.16
N GLY A 155 11.17 24.21 18.87
CA GLY A 155 11.27 24.06 20.33
C GLY A 155 11.93 22.77 20.80
N LEU A 156 12.39 21.90 19.90
CA LEU A 156 13.27 20.78 20.23
C LEU A 156 14.74 21.25 20.23
N SER A 157 15.53 20.78 21.19
CA SER A 157 17.00 20.96 21.18
C SER A 157 17.76 19.73 20.66
N GLY A 158 17.01 18.70 20.26
CA GLY A 158 17.47 17.39 19.86
C GLY A 158 17.62 17.17 18.36
N ASN A 159 17.96 15.96 17.94
CA ASN A 159 17.86 15.59 16.52
C ASN A 159 16.39 15.29 16.17
N VAL A 160 16.05 15.49 14.90
CA VAL A 160 14.76 15.09 14.33
C VAL A 160 15.05 13.99 13.32
N ILE A 161 14.42 12.83 13.52
CA ILE A 161 14.58 11.64 12.69
C ILE A 161 13.19 11.22 12.22
N VAL A 162 13.00 11.15 10.92
CA VAL A 162 11.72 10.76 10.33
C VAL A 162 11.97 9.64 9.33
N GLY A 163 11.24 8.54 9.49
CA GLY A 163 11.23 7.41 8.57
C GLY A 163 10.45 7.69 7.29
N THR A 164 10.35 6.65 6.49
CA THR A 164 9.56 6.56 5.27
C THR A 164 8.20 5.92 5.59
N ALA A 165 7.42 5.53 4.59
CA ALA A 165 6.22 4.73 4.81
C ALA A 165 6.49 3.21 4.86
N GLU A 166 7.75 2.82 4.65
CA GLU A 166 8.22 1.43 4.61
C GLU A 166 8.81 1.01 5.96
N ALA A 167 9.14 -0.28 6.11
CA ALA A 167 9.81 -0.76 7.31
C ALA A 167 11.22 -0.15 7.48
N ASP A 168 11.41 0.65 8.52
CA ASP A 168 12.64 1.38 8.78
C ASP A 168 13.43 0.87 10.01
N VAL A 169 14.71 1.24 10.06
CA VAL A 169 15.53 1.13 11.27
C VAL A 169 15.99 2.53 11.66
N LEU A 170 15.38 3.08 12.71
CA LEU A 170 15.63 4.43 13.18
C LEU A 170 16.44 4.40 14.49
N GLU A 171 17.56 5.11 14.52
CA GLU A 171 18.42 5.20 15.70
C GLU A 171 18.63 6.65 16.13
N GLY A 172 18.21 6.94 17.35
CA GLY A 172 18.55 8.16 18.08
C GLY A 172 20.02 8.19 18.53
N SER A 173 20.28 9.09 19.46
CA SER A 173 21.59 9.50 19.95
C SER A 173 21.66 9.34 21.47
N SER A 174 22.61 9.99 22.14
CA SER A 174 22.65 10.00 23.61
C SER A 174 22.06 11.28 24.22
N GLY A 175 21.44 12.12 23.39
CA GLY A 175 20.73 13.32 23.82
C GLY A 175 19.25 13.20 23.45
N VAL A 176 18.47 14.24 23.75
CA VAL A 176 17.06 14.32 23.36
C VAL A 176 16.92 14.13 21.85
N ASP A 177 16.03 13.27 21.42
CA ASP A 177 15.66 13.05 20.02
C ASP A 177 14.14 13.06 19.82
N LEU A 178 13.71 13.50 18.62
CA LEU A 178 12.34 13.34 18.13
C LEU A 178 12.37 12.34 16.98
N ILE A 179 11.74 11.19 17.16
CA ILE A 179 11.75 10.09 16.18
C ILE A 179 10.33 9.79 15.71
N VAL A 180 10.11 9.76 14.40
CA VAL A 180 8.81 9.45 13.79
C VAL A 180 8.96 8.34 12.75
N GLY A 181 8.33 7.18 12.97
CA GLY A 181 8.36 6.03 12.05
C GLY A 181 7.47 6.22 10.82
N ARG A 182 6.25 6.74 11.04
CA ARG A 182 5.17 6.95 10.05
C ARG A 182 4.38 5.67 9.78
N ARG A 183 4.62 4.97 8.67
CA ARG A 183 3.97 3.71 8.32
C ARG A 183 5.09 2.67 8.19
N GLY A 184 4.74 1.40 8.20
CA GLY A 184 5.71 0.32 8.06
C GLY A 184 5.88 -0.44 9.37
N ALA A 185 6.66 -1.51 9.35
CA ALA A 185 6.99 -2.26 10.55
C ALA A 185 8.39 -1.84 11.02
N ASP A 186 8.44 -0.86 11.91
CA ASP A 186 9.66 -0.13 12.21
C ASP A 186 10.42 -0.70 13.40
N VAL A 187 11.74 -0.51 13.39
CA VAL A 187 12.61 -0.76 14.53
C VAL A 187 13.22 0.56 14.98
N ILE A 188 12.76 1.06 16.12
CA ILE A 188 13.13 2.38 16.63
C ILE A 188 13.90 2.28 17.94
N ARG A 189 15.03 2.99 18.07
CA ARG A 189 15.82 3.05 19.29
C ARG A 189 16.14 4.50 19.68
N GLY A 190 15.60 5.00 20.79
CA GLY A 190 15.95 6.32 21.34
C GLY A 190 17.40 6.37 21.86
N ARG A 191 17.81 5.29 22.53
CA ARG A 191 19.11 5.03 23.18
C ARG A 191 19.29 5.79 24.50
N GLY A 192 19.40 7.10 24.48
CA GLY A 192 19.65 7.85 25.71
C GLY A 192 19.27 9.30 25.53
N GLY A 193 18.64 9.93 26.52
CA GLY A 193 18.03 11.24 26.34
C GLY A 193 16.59 11.20 26.85
N GLU A 194 15.95 12.36 26.94
CA GLU A 194 14.49 12.39 27.15
C GLU A 194 13.86 12.47 25.76
N ASP A 195 13.52 11.33 25.19
CA ASP A 195 13.14 11.24 23.77
C ASP A 195 11.63 11.35 23.57
N VAL A 196 11.24 11.76 22.37
CA VAL A 196 9.85 11.73 21.91
C VAL A 196 9.79 10.83 20.69
N ILE A 197 9.04 9.74 20.79
CA ILE A 197 8.97 8.69 19.76
C ILE A 197 7.52 8.47 19.35
N CYS A 198 7.23 8.54 18.06
CA CYS A 198 5.97 8.13 17.47
C CYS A 198 6.23 7.10 16.37
N ALA A 199 5.96 5.83 16.63
CA ALA A 199 6.25 4.77 15.67
C ALA A 199 5.30 4.86 14.45
N GLY A 200 3.99 4.97 14.71
CA GLY A 200 3.02 5.29 13.69
C GLY A 200 2.13 4.08 13.38
N ALA A 201 2.06 3.65 12.12
CA ALA A 201 1.19 2.57 11.69
C ALA A 201 1.99 1.36 11.19
N GLY A 202 1.69 0.19 11.73
CA GLY A 202 2.29 -1.08 11.36
C GLY A 202 2.64 -1.86 12.61
N LYS A 203 3.53 -2.85 12.51
CA LYS A 203 3.96 -3.62 13.67
C LYS A 203 5.34 -3.14 14.08
N ASP A 204 5.39 -2.31 15.11
CA ASP A 204 6.62 -1.62 15.47
C ASP A 204 7.33 -2.28 16.65
N THR A 205 8.65 -2.12 16.68
CA THR A 205 9.50 -2.50 17.80
C THR A 205 10.26 -1.26 18.28
N VAL A 206 9.94 -0.79 19.49
CA VAL A 206 10.46 0.48 20.01
C VAL A 206 11.22 0.27 21.32
N GLU A 207 12.42 0.82 21.42
CA GLU A 207 13.24 0.86 22.64
C GLU A 207 13.61 2.31 22.99
N GLY A 208 12.97 2.92 23.99
CA GLY A 208 13.34 4.25 24.51
C GLY A 208 14.75 4.25 25.12
N ASN A 209 15.05 3.18 25.87
CA ASN A 209 16.30 2.84 26.55
C ASN A 209 16.60 3.66 27.82
N GLY A 210 16.90 4.96 27.74
CA GLY A 210 17.43 5.65 28.91
C GLY A 210 17.12 7.13 28.96
N GLY A 211 16.52 7.59 30.04
CA GLY A 211 15.98 8.92 30.23
C GLY A 211 14.47 8.84 30.31
N ASP A 212 13.80 9.98 30.54
CA ASP A 212 12.35 10.01 30.74
C ASP A 212 11.66 10.22 29.38
N ASP A 213 11.28 9.12 28.73
CA ASP A 213 10.84 9.11 27.33
C ASP A 213 9.31 9.29 27.18
N ARG A 214 8.88 9.84 26.04
CA ARG A 214 7.47 9.84 25.61
C ARG A 214 7.33 9.02 24.34
N ILE A 215 6.60 7.91 24.42
CA ILE A 215 6.50 6.94 23.33
C ILE A 215 5.03 6.71 22.95
N ARG A 216 4.74 6.73 21.64
CA ARG A 216 3.45 6.36 21.04
C ARG A 216 3.69 5.27 20.00
N GLY A 217 3.09 4.09 20.18
CA GLY A 217 3.10 2.99 19.20
C GLY A 217 2.29 3.40 17.98
N GLY A 218 0.99 3.60 18.16
CA GLY A 218 0.08 4.10 17.13
C GLY A 218 -0.89 3.01 16.72
N ALA A 219 -0.85 2.55 15.48
CA ALA A 219 -1.77 1.53 14.96
C ALA A 219 -1.02 0.27 14.56
N GLY A 220 -1.55 -0.89 14.94
CA GLY A 220 -0.93 -2.19 14.73
C GLY A 220 -0.44 -2.78 16.06
N ALA A 221 0.21 -3.94 16.02
CA ALA A 221 0.51 -4.72 17.23
C ALA A 221 1.97 -4.54 17.62
N ASP A 222 2.24 -3.61 18.53
CA ASP A 222 3.58 -3.08 18.80
C ASP A 222 4.28 -3.77 19.99
N ASP A 223 5.62 -3.85 19.96
CA ASP A 223 6.45 -4.23 21.12
C ASP A 223 7.27 -3.01 21.56
N ILE A 224 6.92 -2.43 22.71
CA ILE A 224 7.47 -1.16 23.18
C ILE A 224 8.10 -1.34 24.56
N ALA A 225 9.36 -0.93 24.68
CA ALA A 225 10.07 -0.82 25.94
C ALA A 225 10.45 0.63 26.22
N GLY A 226 9.99 1.19 27.35
CA GLY A 226 10.40 2.50 27.86
C GLY A 226 11.89 2.49 28.21
N GLY A 227 12.27 1.75 29.26
CA GLY A 227 13.68 1.51 29.59
C GLY A 227 14.02 1.97 30.99
N ASN A 228 15.05 2.80 31.14
CA ASN A 228 15.39 3.40 32.43
C ASN A 228 14.95 4.85 32.45
N GLY A 229 14.22 5.27 33.46
CA GLY A 229 13.66 6.63 33.52
C GLY A 229 12.18 6.55 33.83
N ASN A 230 11.54 7.69 34.00
CA ASN A 230 10.09 7.75 34.20
C ASN A 230 9.42 7.95 32.84
N ASP A 231 9.02 6.87 32.22
CA ASP A 231 8.56 6.89 30.84
C ASP A 231 7.04 7.11 30.77
N THR A 232 6.59 7.71 29.67
CA THR A 232 5.18 7.78 29.31
C THR A 232 4.96 7.03 28.00
N VAL A 233 4.26 5.91 28.04
CA VAL A 233 4.07 5.02 26.88
C VAL A 233 2.59 4.85 26.55
N TYR A 234 2.23 5.00 25.28
CA TYR A 234 0.91 4.71 24.75
C TYR A 234 1.04 3.67 23.61
N GLY A 235 0.41 2.51 23.74
CA GLY A 235 0.38 1.47 22.70
C GLY A 235 -0.42 1.95 21.49
N GLY A 236 -1.70 2.27 21.70
CA GLY A 236 -2.56 2.86 20.69
C GLY A 236 -3.69 1.93 20.31
N SER A 237 -3.67 1.38 19.10
CA SER A 237 -4.65 0.40 18.65
C SER A 237 -3.98 -0.84 18.08
N GLY A 238 -4.35 -2.00 18.57
CA GLY A 238 -3.77 -3.28 18.20
C GLY A 238 -3.61 -4.14 19.44
N ALA A 239 -2.88 -5.24 19.35
CA ALA A 239 -2.56 -6.04 20.54
C ALA A 239 -1.12 -5.73 20.92
N ASP A 240 -0.93 -4.80 21.85
CA ASP A 240 0.38 -4.21 22.14
C ASP A 240 1.06 -4.90 23.33
N VAL A 241 2.39 -4.91 23.32
CA VAL A 241 3.23 -5.37 24.43
C VAL A 241 4.05 -4.19 24.94
N LEU A 242 3.73 -3.71 26.14
CA LEU A 242 4.36 -2.54 26.75
C LEU A 242 5.19 -2.93 27.97
N LYS A 243 6.43 -2.44 28.06
CA LYS A 243 7.36 -2.71 29.17
C LYS A 243 7.99 -1.40 29.67
N GLY A 244 7.68 -0.99 30.90
CA GLY A 244 8.28 0.21 31.53
C GLY A 244 9.73 -0.03 31.92
N ASN A 245 9.98 -1.16 32.58
CA ASN A 245 11.26 -1.62 33.13
C ASN A 245 11.69 -0.95 34.43
N SER A 246 12.37 0.20 34.42
CA SER A 246 12.90 0.80 35.65
C SER A 246 12.61 2.29 35.73
N GLY A 247 11.78 2.67 36.69
CA GLY A 247 11.41 4.06 36.95
C GLY A 247 9.92 4.15 37.27
N ASN A 248 9.37 5.34 37.49
CA ASN A 248 7.94 5.45 37.75
C ASN A 248 7.22 5.69 36.42
N ASP A 249 6.76 4.63 35.78
CA ASP A 249 6.27 4.68 34.41
C ASP A 249 4.76 4.95 34.37
N THR A 250 4.31 5.63 33.32
CA THR A 250 2.89 5.81 33.01
C THR A 250 2.60 5.17 31.66
N MET A 251 1.81 4.10 31.65
CA MET A 251 1.58 3.31 30.44
C MET A 251 0.09 3.08 30.19
N ALA A 252 -0.30 3.15 28.93
CA ALA A 252 -1.64 2.83 28.48
C ALA A 252 -1.62 1.97 27.20
N GLY A 253 -2.29 0.82 27.22
CA GLY A 253 -2.43 -0.08 26.07
C GLY A 253 -3.26 0.55 24.97
N GLY A 254 -4.52 0.86 25.26
CA GLY A 254 -5.39 1.62 24.38
C GLY A 254 -6.57 0.80 23.89
N ARG A 255 -6.55 0.36 22.63
CA ARG A 255 -7.59 -0.51 22.05
C ARG A 255 -6.95 -1.83 21.62
N GLY A 256 -7.61 -2.92 21.96
CA GLY A 256 -7.20 -4.28 21.63
C GLY A 256 -6.74 -4.98 22.90
N ASN A 257 -6.23 -6.20 22.78
CA ASN A 257 -5.90 -6.99 23.96
C ASN A 257 -4.41 -6.79 24.26
N ASP A 258 -4.12 -5.97 25.26
CA ASP A 258 -2.78 -5.46 25.51
C ASP A 258 -2.09 -6.21 26.68
N GLU A 259 -0.78 -6.39 26.60
CA GLU A 259 0.07 -6.88 27.68
C GLU A 259 0.94 -5.73 28.21
N ILE A 260 0.75 -5.32 29.47
CA ILE A 260 1.44 -4.17 30.06
C ILE A 260 2.22 -4.61 31.30
N ARG A 261 3.53 -4.33 31.33
CA ARG A 261 4.42 -4.64 32.45
C ARG A 261 5.09 -3.38 32.96
N GLY A 262 4.73 -2.93 34.17
CA GLY A 262 5.33 -1.81 34.90
C GLY A 262 6.82 -1.99 35.10
N GLY A 263 7.18 -2.95 35.95
CA GLY A 263 8.56 -3.31 36.21
C GLY A 263 8.99 -2.94 37.61
N LYS A 264 9.90 -1.98 37.75
CA LYS A 264 10.39 -1.52 39.05
C LYS A 264 9.96 -0.09 39.32
N ASN A 265 9.68 0.16 40.59
CA ASN A 265 9.21 1.40 41.17
C ASN A 265 7.70 1.59 40.96
N GLN A 266 7.17 2.79 41.19
CA GLN A 266 5.73 3.00 41.29
C GLN A 266 5.16 3.33 39.91
N ASP A 267 4.44 2.37 39.34
CA ASP A 267 3.92 2.48 37.97
C ASP A 267 2.42 2.80 37.93
N VAL A 268 1.98 3.43 36.85
CA VAL A 268 0.57 3.71 36.55
C VAL A 268 0.22 3.05 35.22
N LEU A 269 -0.59 1.99 35.28
CA LEU A 269 -0.93 1.16 34.13
C LEU A 269 -2.43 1.24 33.82
N SER A 270 -2.77 1.40 32.54
CA SER A 270 -4.15 1.34 32.04
C SER A 270 -4.24 0.40 30.83
N GLY A 271 -5.09 -0.62 30.89
CA GLY A 271 -5.33 -1.51 29.75
C GLY A 271 -6.07 -0.77 28.64
N GLY A 272 -7.29 -0.30 28.94
CA GLY A 272 -8.08 0.49 28.02
C GLY A 272 -9.33 -0.25 27.59
N LYS A 273 -9.40 -0.64 26.31
CA LYS A 273 -10.49 -1.46 25.77
C LYS A 273 -9.91 -2.75 25.23
N GLY A 274 -10.55 -3.86 25.55
CA GLY A 274 -10.08 -5.19 25.17
C GLY A 274 -9.87 -6.01 26.43
N ASP A 275 -9.53 -7.28 26.26
CA ASP A 275 -9.22 -8.15 27.39
C ASP A 275 -7.72 -8.02 27.68
N ASP A 276 -7.35 -7.24 28.70
CA ASP A 276 -5.98 -6.79 28.93
C ASP A 276 -5.27 -7.58 30.05
N GLU A 277 -3.94 -7.72 29.95
CA GLU A 277 -3.08 -8.29 30.99
C GLU A 277 -2.13 -7.23 31.56
N LEU A 278 -2.31 -6.86 32.83
CA LEU A 278 -1.52 -5.83 33.51
C LEU A 278 -0.70 -6.42 34.67
N TYR A 279 0.60 -6.14 34.67
CA TYR A 279 1.54 -6.57 35.70
C TYR A 279 2.30 -5.35 36.27
N GLY A 280 2.06 -4.98 37.53
CA GLY A 280 2.72 -3.87 38.21
C GLY A 280 4.19 -4.15 38.45
N GLY A 281 4.50 -5.23 39.17
CA GLY A 281 5.86 -5.71 39.37
C GLY A 281 6.36 -5.42 40.77
N SER A 282 7.36 -4.56 40.92
CA SER A 282 7.88 -4.17 42.24
C SER A 282 7.68 -2.69 42.43
N GLY A 283 6.99 -2.29 43.49
CA GLY A 283 6.56 -0.90 43.56
C GLY A 283 5.40 -0.73 44.50
N ASN A 284 4.67 0.35 44.35
CA ASN A 284 3.29 0.43 44.82
C ASN A 284 2.52 0.96 43.61
N ASP A 285 1.87 0.07 42.90
CA ASP A 285 1.48 0.32 41.51
C ASP A 285 -0.01 0.65 41.43
N THR A 286 -0.39 1.44 40.44
CA THR A 286 -1.79 1.74 40.13
C THR A 286 -2.17 1.06 38.84
N LEU A 287 -3.04 0.06 38.90
CA LEU A 287 -3.48 -0.72 37.75
C LEU A 287 -4.97 -0.49 37.50
N LYS A 288 -5.31 -0.25 36.24
CA LYS A 288 -6.69 -0.16 35.78
C LYS A 288 -6.86 -0.96 34.49
N GLY A 289 -7.58 -2.09 34.52
CA GLY A 289 -7.85 -2.88 33.31
C GLY A 289 -8.64 -2.05 32.30
N GLY A 290 -9.92 -1.80 32.58
CA GLY A 290 -10.72 -0.87 31.80
C GLY A 290 -12.02 -1.51 31.34
N ASN A 291 -12.23 -1.56 30.04
CA ASN A 291 -13.39 -2.23 29.44
C ASN A 291 -12.95 -3.55 28.82
N GLY A 292 -13.39 -4.66 29.40
CA GLY A 292 -13.10 -6.01 28.91
C GLY A 292 -13.11 -6.98 30.09
N GLU A 293 -12.67 -8.20 29.85
CA GLU A 293 -12.30 -9.12 30.93
C GLU A 293 -10.78 -9.01 31.18
N ASP A 294 -10.40 -8.27 32.21
CA ASP A 294 -9.01 -7.90 32.45
C ASP A 294 -8.35 -8.72 33.58
N TYR A 295 -7.08 -9.09 33.37
CA TYR A 295 -6.22 -9.66 34.39
C TYR A 295 -5.25 -8.60 34.94
N CYS A 296 -5.16 -8.49 36.27
CA CYS A 296 -4.28 -7.52 36.91
C CYS A 296 -3.53 -8.14 38.10
N GLU A 297 -2.21 -8.00 38.09
CA GLU A 297 -1.31 -8.46 39.15
C GLU A 297 -0.43 -7.30 39.62
N GLY A 298 -0.64 -6.83 40.85
CA GLY A 298 0.17 -5.73 41.42
C GLY A 298 1.62 -6.13 41.68
N GLY A 299 1.86 -7.39 42.05
CA GLY A 299 3.20 -7.94 42.28
C GLY A 299 3.65 -7.84 43.72
N SER A 300 4.89 -7.40 43.95
CA SER A 300 5.56 -7.41 45.26
C SER A 300 5.32 -6.17 46.11
N GLY A 301 4.59 -5.19 45.58
CA GLY A 301 4.15 -4.00 46.28
C GLY A 301 3.15 -4.28 47.39
N SER A 302 3.17 -3.45 48.43
CA SER A 302 2.19 -3.57 49.55
C SER A 302 1.10 -2.49 49.49
N GLY A 303 1.22 -1.55 48.57
CA GLY A 303 0.34 -0.40 48.39
C GLY A 303 -0.31 -0.34 47.02
N ASP A 304 -0.41 -1.47 46.32
CA ASP A 304 -0.97 -1.51 44.97
C ASP A 304 -2.46 -1.17 44.98
N SER A 305 -2.88 -0.39 43.99
CA SER A 305 -4.25 0.03 43.76
C SER A 305 -4.74 -0.54 42.44
N ILE A 306 -5.54 -1.61 42.51
CA ILE A 306 -6.07 -2.32 41.34
C ILE A 306 -7.57 -2.01 41.20
N SER A 307 -8.01 -1.68 39.98
CA SER A 307 -9.42 -1.40 39.68
C SER A 307 -9.83 -1.84 38.29
N SER A 308 -11.11 -2.13 38.07
CA SER A 308 -11.64 -2.57 36.76
C SER A 308 -10.88 -3.78 36.21
N CYS A 309 -10.71 -4.81 37.04
CA CYS A 309 -10.13 -6.09 36.63
C CYS A 309 -10.90 -7.25 37.28
N GLU A 310 -11.24 -8.25 36.48
CA GLU A 310 -12.02 -9.43 36.83
C GLU A 310 -11.13 -10.52 37.48
N GLY A 311 -9.84 -10.55 37.13
CA GLY A 311 -8.83 -11.50 37.59
C GLY A 311 -7.86 -10.98 38.67
N ALA A 312 -8.21 -9.93 39.42
CA ALA A 312 -7.27 -9.25 40.31
C ALA A 312 -6.70 -10.16 41.41
N SER A 313 -5.37 -10.28 41.48
CA SER A 313 -4.67 -10.78 42.67
C SER A 313 -3.74 -9.71 43.23
N ALA A 314 -4.05 -9.25 44.44
CA ALA A 314 -3.13 -8.48 45.29
C ALA A 314 -2.61 -9.40 46.40
N PRO A 315 -1.34 -9.27 46.82
CA PRO A 315 -0.80 -10.05 47.95
C PRO A 315 -1.52 -9.81 49.28
#